data_AF-A0A838Q684-F1
#
_entry.id   AF-A0A838Q684-F1
#
_cell.length_a   1.000
_cell.length_b   1.000
_cell.length_c   1.000
_cell.angle_alpha   90.00
_cell.angle_beta   90.00
_cell.angle_gamma   90.00
#
_symmetry.space_group_name_H-M   'P 1'
#
loop_
_entity.id
_entity.type
_entity.pdbx_description
1 polymer ?
#
loop_
_entity_poly.entity_id
_entity_poly.type
_entity_poly.pdbx_seq_one_letter_code
_entity_poly.pdbx_strand_id
1 'polypeptide(L)'
;MRKMLLHPIQIAAVRSGLSQHVIRVWERRYGAVKPKRDDFGRRLYSDKEIERLASLREVTQAGRSIGTIAQLSAKQLKNLIAKSRLAQSIGVSRVSAAVRAECLDAVKLLDAGALEEGLQRGLVVFGQQGFLQTVVAPLAEEVGAFWRDGTMTAAHEHFFTASARVFLGRLNKEFAPGSGMPNLIVCTPTGQAHELGAFMVGVAATHLGWRVAYLGPGLPAAEIAGAALQHRATAVALSIIYPEDDPNLPGE
;
A
#
# COMPACT_ATOMS: atom_id res chain seq x y z
N MET A 1 -1.00 39.33 11.76
CA MET A 1 -0.73 38.28 12.78
C MET A 1 -1.89 37.29 12.79
N ARG A 2 -1.70 36.01 12.44
CA ARG A 2 -2.78 35.00 12.52
C ARG A 2 -3.16 34.78 13.99
N LYS A 3 -4.45 34.97 14.31
CA LYS A 3 -5.01 34.71 15.64
C LYS A 3 -4.79 33.23 15.98
N MET A 4 -4.12 32.93 17.10
CA MET A 4 -3.86 31.56 17.53
C MET A 4 -5.19 30.94 17.97
N LEU A 5 -5.73 30.03 17.16
CA LEU A 5 -6.96 29.32 17.47
C LEU A 5 -6.70 28.37 18.66
N LEU A 6 -7.62 28.41 19.63
CA LEU A 6 -7.59 27.60 20.82
C LEU A 6 -8.79 26.67 20.81
N HIS A 7 -8.58 25.42 21.20
CA HIS A 7 -9.57 24.36 21.06
C HIS A 7 -9.89 23.70 22.41
N PRO A 8 -11.17 23.38 22.69
CA PRO A 8 -11.56 22.63 23.87
C PRO A 8 -11.04 21.18 23.82
N ILE A 9 -11.04 20.53 24.99
CA ILE A 9 -10.49 19.17 25.16
C ILE A 9 -11.16 18.12 24.25
N GLN A 10 -12.44 18.28 23.89
CA GLN A 10 -13.11 17.37 22.95
C GLN A 10 -12.42 17.38 21.58
N ILE A 11 -12.11 18.56 21.04
CA ILE A 11 -11.44 18.71 19.74
C ILE A 11 -10.01 18.19 19.84
N ALA A 12 -9.30 18.46 20.94
CA ALA A 12 -7.96 17.93 21.16
C ALA A 12 -7.95 16.39 21.21
N ALA A 13 -8.93 15.76 21.85
CA ALA A 13 -9.08 14.32 21.91
C ALA A 13 -9.28 13.70 20.52
N VAL A 14 -10.23 14.23 19.75
CA VAL A 14 -10.51 13.76 18.38
C VAL A 14 -9.28 13.90 17.49
N ARG A 15 -8.64 15.08 17.48
CA ARG A 15 -7.51 15.37 16.57
C ARG A 15 -6.20 14.68 16.97
N SER A 16 -5.98 14.45 18.26
CA SER A 16 -4.77 13.73 18.73
C SER A 16 -4.94 12.21 18.75
N GLY A 17 -6.19 11.71 18.66
CA GLY A 17 -6.50 10.29 18.80
C GLY A 17 -6.35 9.75 20.23
N LEU A 18 -6.22 10.63 21.23
CA LEU A 18 -6.15 10.28 22.65
C LEU A 18 -7.50 10.49 23.33
N SER A 19 -7.81 9.68 24.35
CA SER A 19 -8.97 9.96 25.19
C SER A 19 -8.75 11.21 26.04
N GLN A 20 -9.83 11.93 26.36
CA GLN A 20 -9.76 13.10 27.24
C GLN A 20 -9.13 12.75 28.61
N HIS A 21 -9.34 11.53 29.10
CA HIS A 21 -8.72 11.05 30.32
C HIS A 21 -7.19 10.98 30.19
N VAL A 22 -6.68 10.37 29.12
CA VAL A 22 -5.23 10.26 28.87
C VAL A 22 -4.59 11.64 28.75
N ILE A 23 -5.21 12.58 28.03
CA ILE A 23 -4.70 13.96 27.91
C ILE A 23 -4.57 14.61 29.29
N ARG A 24 -5.59 14.49 30.16
CA ARG A 24 -5.56 15.04 31.52
C ARG A 24 -4.48 14.40 32.39
N VAL A 25 -4.27 13.08 32.25
CA VAL A 25 -3.22 12.37 32.99
C VAL A 25 -1.84 12.80 32.52
N TRP A 26 -1.64 12.92 31.20
CA TRP A 26 -0.36 13.32 30.62
C TRP A 26 0.02 14.77 30.94
N GLU A 27 -0.95 15.67 30.94
CA GLU A 27 -0.79 17.04 31.46
C GLU A 27 -0.37 17.03 32.93
N ARG A 28 -1.15 16.36 33.79
CA ARG A 28 -0.97 16.43 35.24
C ARG A 28 0.30 15.75 35.73
N ARG A 29 0.59 14.53 35.24
CA ARG A 29 1.70 13.71 35.74
C ARG A 29 3.03 14.02 35.07
N TYR A 30 3.00 14.35 33.78
CA TYR A 30 4.23 14.44 32.99
C TYR A 30 4.44 15.82 32.39
N GLY A 31 3.54 16.79 32.59
CA GLY A 31 3.66 18.12 32.02
C GLY A 31 3.73 18.12 30.49
N ALA A 32 3.11 17.12 29.84
CA ALA A 32 3.27 16.86 28.41
C ALA A 32 2.79 18.03 27.52
N VAL A 33 1.82 18.82 28.01
CA VAL A 33 1.27 20.03 27.40
C VAL A 33 0.94 21.04 28.50
N LYS A 34 0.78 22.32 28.14
CA LYS A 34 0.48 23.42 29.07
C LYS A 34 -0.70 24.24 28.52
N PRO A 35 -1.92 23.67 28.48
CA PRO A 35 -3.06 24.33 27.88
C PRO A 35 -3.39 25.62 28.60
N LYS A 36 -3.87 26.60 27.85
CA LYS A 36 -4.44 27.81 28.44
C LYS A 36 -5.76 27.47 29.14
N ARG A 37 -6.17 28.32 30.07
CA ARG A 37 -7.49 28.23 30.69
C ARG A 37 -8.32 29.43 30.28
N ASP A 38 -9.61 29.20 30.02
CA ASP A 38 -10.58 30.29 29.86
C ASP A 38 -10.99 30.85 31.22
N ASP A 39 -11.84 31.89 31.21
CA ASP A 39 -12.36 32.55 32.40
C ASP A 39 -13.18 31.61 33.30
N PHE A 40 -13.67 30.49 32.75
CA PHE A 40 -14.39 29.44 33.47
C PHE A 40 -13.48 28.27 33.91
N GLY A 41 -12.15 28.43 33.78
CA GLY A 41 -11.16 27.44 34.18
C GLY A 41 -11.03 26.21 33.26
N ARG A 42 -11.69 26.21 32.10
CA ARG A 42 -11.69 25.11 31.11
C ARG A 42 -10.41 25.14 30.28
N ARG A 43 -9.93 23.96 29.90
CA ARG A 43 -8.68 23.81 29.14
C ARG A 43 -8.86 24.11 27.66
N LEU A 44 -7.95 24.91 27.15
CA LEU A 44 -7.87 25.37 25.77
C LEU A 44 -6.49 25.05 25.19
N TYR A 45 -6.47 24.22 24.16
CA TYR A 45 -5.26 23.71 23.51
C TYR A 45 -5.00 24.44 22.21
N SER A 46 -3.75 24.82 21.98
CA SER A 46 -3.29 25.29 20.67
C SER A 46 -3.09 24.13 19.68
N ASP A 47 -3.09 24.42 18.38
CA ASP A 47 -2.76 23.41 17.35
C ASP A 47 -1.43 22.71 17.61
N LYS A 48 -0.41 23.45 18.06
CA LYS A 48 0.92 22.90 18.40
C LYS A 48 0.86 21.88 19.53
N GLU A 49 0.00 22.10 20.52
CA GLU A 49 -0.19 21.15 21.62
C GLU A 49 -0.94 19.90 21.16
N ILE A 50 -1.91 20.05 20.26
CA ILE A 50 -2.63 18.91 19.66
C ILE A 50 -1.67 18.07 18.81
N GLU A 51 -0.84 18.69 17.97
CA GLU A 51 0.21 18.00 17.19
C GLU A 51 1.21 17.28 18.10
N ARG A 52 1.58 17.91 19.23
CA ARG A 52 2.46 17.29 20.23
C ARG A 52 1.80 16.06 20.86
N LEU A 53 0.52 16.15 21.23
CA LEU A 53 -0.23 15.01 21.78
C LEU A 53 -0.32 13.86 20.77
N ALA A 54 -0.56 14.16 19.49
CA ALA A 54 -0.56 13.17 18.42
C ALA A 54 0.82 12.50 18.27
N SER A 55 1.90 13.28 18.31
CA SER A 55 3.27 12.77 18.23
C SER A 55 3.61 11.87 19.42
N LEU A 56 3.23 12.28 20.64
CA LEU A 56 3.44 11.48 21.85
C LEU A 56 2.65 10.17 21.78
N ARG A 57 1.40 10.20 21.31
CA ARG A 57 0.59 8.99 21.08
C ARG A 57 1.32 8.02 20.17
N GLU A 58 1.78 8.47 19.01
CA GLU A 58 2.48 7.62 18.03
C GLU A 58 3.73 6.97 18.65
N VAL A 59 4.55 7.76 19.35
CA VAL A 59 5.76 7.24 20.01
C VAL A 59 5.43 6.27 21.15
N THR A 60 4.33 6.48 21.88
CA THR A 60 3.87 5.51 22.89
C THR A 60 3.32 4.22 22.30
N GLN A 61 2.62 4.30 21.16
CA GLN A 61 2.11 3.12 20.45
C GLN A 61 3.25 2.29 19.87
N ALA A 62 4.38 2.91 19.54
CA ALA A 62 5.63 2.25 19.21
C ALA A 62 6.37 1.64 20.43
N GLY A 63 5.73 1.56 21.60
CA GLY A 63 6.22 0.84 22.78
C GLY A 63 7.08 1.66 23.75
N ARG A 64 7.27 2.97 23.53
CA ARG A 64 8.01 3.82 24.48
C ARG A 64 7.10 4.34 25.59
N SER A 65 7.60 4.39 26.83
CA SER A 65 6.81 4.91 27.95
C SER A 65 6.67 6.43 27.89
N ILE A 66 5.50 6.95 28.28
CA ILE A 66 5.22 8.40 28.32
C ILE A 66 6.22 9.16 29.19
N GLY A 67 6.68 8.56 30.29
CA GLY A 67 7.63 9.20 31.22
C GLY A 67 8.96 9.58 30.57
N THR A 68 9.44 8.76 29.61
CA THR A 68 10.71 9.01 28.91
C THR A 68 10.58 10.05 27.81
N ILE A 69 9.38 10.24 27.25
CA ILE A 69 9.18 11.04 26.04
C ILE A 69 8.44 12.37 26.27
N ALA A 70 7.73 12.52 27.40
CA ALA A 70 6.86 13.67 27.65
C ALA A 70 7.58 15.02 27.68
N GLN A 71 8.89 15.03 27.96
CA GLN A 71 9.73 16.24 27.99
C GLN A 71 10.58 16.44 26.73
N LEU A 72 10.50 15.53 25.76
CA LEU A 72 11.26 15.68 24.51
C LEU A 72 10.73 16.83 23.66
N SER A 73 11.63 17.54 22.99
CA SER A 73 11.26 18.58 22.02
C SER A 73 10.51 17.99 20.82
N ALA A 74 9.79 18.84 20.09
CA ALA A 74 9.10 18.43 18.86
C ALA A 74 10.05 17.78 17.83
N LYS A 75 11.29 18.30 17.72
CA LYS A 75 12.32 17.74 16.82
C LYS A 75 12.74 16.34 17.26
N GLN A 76 12.95 16.12 18.56
CA GLN A 76 13.30 14.80 19.09
C GLN A 76 12.16 13.78 18.91
N LEU A 77 10.91 14.17 19.15
CA LEU A 77 9.75 13.31 18.91
C LEU A 77 9.64 12.93 17.42
N LYS A 78 9.77 13.90 16.50
CA LYS A 78 9.79 13.63 15.06
C LYS A 78 10.90 12.67 14.67
N ASN A 79 12.10 12.82 15.22
CA ASN A 79 13.22 11.92 14.94
C ASN A 79 12.95 10.49 15.47
N LEU A 80 12.32 10.34 16.63
CA LEU A 80 11.94 9.03 17.16
C LEU A 80 10.88 8.35 16.30
N ILE A 81 9.87 9.11 15.86
CA ILE A 81 8.85 8.62 14.93
C ILE A 81 9.49 8.15 13.62
N ALA A 82 10.35 8.98 13.03
CA ALA A 82 11.06 8.63 11.79
C ALA A 82 11.91 7.35 11.96
N LYS A 83 12.66 7.23 13.06
CA LYS A 83 13.44 6.02 13.36
C LYS A 83 12.55 4.79 13.54
N SER A 84 11.41 4.93 14.21
CA SER A 84 10.47 3.82 14.40
C SER A 84 9.87 3.36 13.08
N ARG A 85 9.45 4.30 12.24
CA ARG A 85 8.92 4.00 10.90
C ARG A 85 9.97 3.33 10.02
N LEU A 86 11.22 3.80 10.07
CA LEU A 86 12.34 3.18 9.36
C LEU A 86 12.61 1.74 9.85
N ALA A 87 12.62 1.51 11.16
CA ALA A 87 12.80 0.17 11.71
C ALA A 87 11.66 -0.77 11.28
N GLN A 88 10.41 -0.27 11.28
CA GLN A 88 9.25 -1.02 10.82
C GLN A 88 9.34 -1.33 9.31
N SER A 89 9.74 -0.37 8.48
CA SER A 89 9.90 -0.58 7.04
C SER A 89 11.01 -1.60 6.74
N ILE A 90 12.12 -1.58 7.49
CA ILE A 90 13.17 -2.60 7.40
C ILE A 90 12.61 -3.98 7.78
N GLY A 91 11.82 -4.07 8.84
CA GLY A 91 11.16 -5.32 9.25
C GLY A 91 10.27 -5.89 8.15
N VAL A 92 9.37 -5.05 7.60
CA VAL A 92 8.48 -5.42 6.49
C VAL A 92 9.30 -5.87 5.27
N SER A 93 10.34 -5.13 4.89
CA SER A 93 11.23 -5.46 3.77
C SER A 93 11.92 -6.80 3.94
N ARG A 94 12.41 -7.13 5.15
CA ARG A 94 13.04 -8.44 5.43
C ARG A 94 12.06 -9.61 5.30
N VAL A 95 10.87 -9.47 5.88
CA VAL A 95 9.84 -10.53 5.79
C VAL A 95 9.40 -10.71 4.34
N SER A 96 9.22 -9.60 3.62
CA SER A 96 8.86 -9.60 2.21
C SER A 96 9.93 -10.29 1.35
N ALA A 97 11.21 -10.00 1.59
CA ALA A 97 12.32 -10.68 0.92
C ALA A 97 12.37 -12.18 1.21
N ALA A 98 12.09 -12.61 2.45
CA ALA A 98 12.05 -14.02 2.80
C ALA A 98 10.92 -14.77 2.05
N VAL A 99 9.72 -14.21 2.03
CA VAL A 99 8.59 -14.79 1.27
C VAL A 99 8.91 -14.87 -0.22
N ARG A 100 9.53 -13.83 -0.79
CA ARG A 100 9.93 -13.85 -2.21
C ARG A 100 11.01 -14.87 -2.50
N ALA A 101 12.00 -15.05 -1.62
CA ALA A 101 13.02 -16.07 -1.78
C ALA A 101 12.41 -17.48 -1.85
N GLU A 102 11.46 -17.80 -0.98
CA GLU A 102 10.71 -19.06 -1.02
C GLU A 102 9.96 -19.24 -2.36
N CYS A 103 9.30 -18.18 -2.83
CA CYS A 103 8.59 -18.21 -4.11
C CYS A 103 9.56 -18.37 -5.30
N LEU A 104 10.71 -17.70 -5.27
CA LEU A 104 11.74 -17.82 -6.30
C LEU A 104 12.28 -19.23 -6.39
N ASP A 105 12.52 -19.89 -5.27
CA ASP A 105 12.99 -21.27 -5.26
C ASP A 105 11.93 -22.23 -5.83
N ALA A 106 10.65 -22.00 -5.53
CA ALA A 106 9.55 -22.71 -6.17
C ALA A 106 9.49 -22.46 -7.69
N VAL A 107 9.72 -21.22 -8.15
CA VAL A 107 9.79 -20.89 -9.58
C VAL A 107 10.94 -21.61 -10.27
N LYS A 108 12.15 -21.63 -9.67
CA LYS A 108 13.31 -22.37 -10.20
C LYS A 108 13.05 -23.87 -10.37
N LEU A 109 12.23 -24.44 -9.50
CA LEU A 109 11.86 -25.85 -9.52
C LEU A 109 10.58 -26.14 -10.33
N LEU A 110 9.93 -25.10 -10.87
CA LEU A 110 8.62 -25.18 -11.53
C LEU A 110 7.55 -25.88 -10.65
N ASP A 111 7.63 -25.65 -9.33
CA ASP A 111 6.74 -26.25 -8.33
C ASP A 111 5.54 -25.34 -8.05
N ALA A 112 4.41 -25.66 -8.68
CA ALA A 112 3.20 -24.85 -8.55
C ALA A 112 2.61 -24.87 -7.13
N GLY A 113 2.76 -25.99 -6.41
CA GLY A 113 2.26 -26.15 -5.05
C GLY A 113 3.04 -25.27 -4.08
N ALA A 114 4.37 -25.38 -4.11
CA ALA A 114 5.25 -24.55 -3.27
C ALA A 114 5.09 -23.05 -3.58
N LEU A 115 4.92 -22.68 -4.85
CA LEU A 115 4.67 -21.30 -5.24
C LEU A 115 3.33 -20.79 -4.70
N GLU A 116 2.25 -21.57 -4.83
CA GLU A 116 0.94 -21.20 -4.29
C GLU A 116 0.98 -21.02 -2.77
N GLU A 117 1.66 -21.90 -2.04
CA GLU A 117 1.85 -21.75 -0.59
C GLU A 117 2.62 -20.49 -0.21
N GLY A 118 3.70 -20.16 -0.95
CA GLY A 118 4.48 -18.94 -0.74
C GLY A 118 3.65 -17.68 -1.00
N LEU A 119 2.88 -17.65 -2.09
CA LEU A 119 1.96 -16.56 -2.40
C LEU A 119 0.87 -16.42 -1.33
N GLN A 120 0.30 -17.52 -0.85
CA GLN A 120 -0.69 -17.52 0.22
C GLN A 120 -0.12 -16.98 1.54
N ARG A 121 1.11 -17.37 1.91
CA ARG A 121 1.81 -16.80 3.07
C ARG A 121 1.99 -15.29 2.91
N GLY A 122 2.43 -14.83 1.74
CA GLY A 122 2.56 -13.41 1.44
C GLY A 122 1.24 -12.65 1.61
N LEU A 123 0.15 -13.20 1.09
CA LEU A 123 -1.19 -12.60 1.21
C LEU A 123 -1.63 -12.47 2.67
N VAL A 124 -1.42 -13.51 3.49
CA VAL A 124 -1.78 -13.49 4.91
C VAL A 124 -0.97 -12.46 5.69
N VAL A 125 0.33 -12.36 5.43
CA VAL A 125 1.24 -11.48 6.17
C VAL A 125 1.04 -10.00 5.81
N PHE A 126 0.83 -9.69 4.54
CA PHE A 126 0.80 -8.30 4.05
C PHE A 126 -0.59 -7.76 3.73
N GLY A 127 -1.63 -8.62 3.76
CA GLY A 127 -2.94 -8.31 3.21
C GLY A 127 -2.88 -8.08 1.70
N GLN A 128 -4.02 -7.89 1.05
CA GLN A 128 -4.09 -7.83 -0.42
C GLN A 128 -3.24 -6.71 -1.03
N GLN A 129 -3.38 -5.47 -0.53
CA GLN A 129 -2.65 -4.31 -1.06
C GLN A 129 -1.14 -4.44 -0.84
N GLY A 130 -0.73 -4.82 0.38
CA GLY A 130 0.68 -5.02 0.69
C GLY A 130 1.28 -6.17 -0.12
N PHE A 131 0.57 -7.29 -0.25
CA PHE A 131 0.99 -8.45 -1.02
C PHE A 131 1.29 -8.12 -2.49
N LEU A 132 0.40 -7.37 -3.16
CA LEU A 132 0.62 -6.95 -4.54
C LEU A 132 1.90 -6.11 -4.68
N GLN A 133 2.12 -5.16 -3.77
CA GLN A 133 3.22 -4.19 -3.87
C GLN A 133 4.57 -4.71 -3.36
N THR A 134 4.58 -5.56 -2.34
CA THR A 134 5.82 -5.99 -1.67
C THR A 134 6.21 -7.42 -2.00
N VAL A 135 5.30 -8.22 -2.57
CA VAL A 135 5.58 -9.61 -2.95
C VAL A 135 5.44 -9.79 -4.46
N VAL A 136 4.25 -9.63 -5.03
CA VAL A 136 4.00 -10.00 -6.44
C VAL A 136 4.80 -9.15 -7.42
N ALA A 137 4.72 -7.81 -7.34
CA ALA A 137 5.46 -6.93 -8.24
C ALA A 137 6.99 -7.14 -8.14
N PRO A 138 7.61 -7.10 -6.94
CA PRO A 138 9.05 -7.32 -6.84
C PRO A 138 9.48 -8.73 -7.24
N LEU A 139 8.64 -9.75 -7.03
CA LEU A 139 8.92 -11.11 -7.49
C LEU A 139 8.91 -11.19 -9.02
N ALA A 140 7.98 -10.50 -9.69
CA ALA A 140 7.95 -10.40 -11.15
C ALA A 140 9.20 -9.70 -11.70
N GLU A 141 9.65 -8.63 -11.03
CA GLU A 141 10.90 -7.94 -11.37
C GLU A 141 12.13 -8.84 -11.18
N GLU A 142 12.19 -9.60 -10.09
CA GLU A 142 13.27 -10.55 -9.79
C GLU A 142 13.32 -11.69 -10.82
N VAL A 143 12.17 -12.31 -11.15
CA VAL A 143 12.08 -13.34 -12.20
C VAL A 143 12.50 -12.78 -13.56
N GLY A 144 12.03 -11.57 -13.90
CA GLY A 144 12.43 -10.90 -15.14
C GLY A 144 13.92 -10.52 -15.18
N ALA A 145 14.53 -10.21 -14.04
CA ALA A 145 15.97 -9.97 -13.94
C ALA A 145 16.78 -11.25 -14.17
N PHE A 146 16.41 -12.36 -13.51
CA PHE A 146 17.06 -13.65 -13.72
C PHE A 146 16.86 -14.20 -15.14
N TRP A 147 15.75 -13.86 -15.79
CA TRP A 147 15.59 -14.19 -17.20
C TRP A 147 16.55 -13.38 -18.08
N ARG A 148 16.67 -12.07 -17.86
CA ARG A 148 17.57 -11.19 -18.62
C ARG A 148 19.05 -11.55 -18.44
N ASP A 149 19.46 -12.00 -17.26
CA ASP A 149 20.85 -12.42 -17.00
C ASP A 149 21.14 -13.88 -17.41
N GLY A 150 20.12 -14.63 -17.86
CA GLY A 150 20.24 -16.00 -18.36
C GLY A 150 20.23 -17.08 -17.27
N THR A 151 20.09 -16.72 -15.99
CA THR A 151 19.96 -17.68 -14.87
C THR A 151 18.62 -18.43 -14.90
N MET A 152 17.59 -17.80 -15.46
CA MET A 152 16.28 -18.39 -15.73
C MET A 152 15.95 -18.34 -17.22
N THR A 153 15.09 -19.24 -17.65
CA THR A 153 14.58 -19.30 -19.03
C THR A 153 13.17 -18.72 -19.13
N ALA A 154 12.70 -18.48 -20.36
CA ALA A 154 11.31 -18.06 -20.61
C ALA A 154 10.26 -19.01 -20.01
N ALA A 155 10.59 -20.31 -19.86
CA ALA A 155 9.70 -21.27 -19.21
C ALA A 155 9.44 -20.91 -17.73
N HIS A 156 10.43 -20.38 -17.01
CA HIS A 156 10.30 -19.98 -15.61
C HIS A 156 9.45 -18.71 -15.46
N GLU A 157 9.64 -17.74 -16.36
CA GLU A 157 8.81 -16.54 -16.42
C GLU A 157 7.35 -16.90 -16.72
N HIS A 158 7.10 -17.69 -17.77
CA HIS A 158 5.76 -18.11 -18.12
C HIS A 158 5.09 -18.93 -17.02
N PHE A 159 5.84 -19.82 -16.38
CA PHE A 159 5.37 -20.58 -15.22
C PHE A 159 4.94 -19.67 -14.07
N PHE A 160 5.78 -18.69 -13.71
CA PHE A 160 5.47 -17.72 -12.67
C PHE A 160 4.22 -16.89 -13.03
N THR A 161 4.21 -16.28 -14.22
CA THR A 161 3.12 -15.40 -14.68
C THR A 161 1.79 -16.16 -14.77
N ALA A 162 1.79 -17.39 -15.29
CA ALA A 162 0.60 -18.24 -15.33
C ALA A 162 0.09 -18.60 -13.92
N SER A 163 0.98 -18.98 -13.02
CA SER A 163 0.62 -19.35 -11.64
C SER A 163 0.10 -18.15 -10.85
N ALA A 164 0.77 -17.01 -10.96
CA ALA A 164 0.35 -15.75 -10.34
C ALA A 164 -1.03 -15.32 -10.85
N ARG A 165 -1.30 -15.44 -12.16
CA ARG A 165 -2.62 -15.13 -12.75
C ARG A 165 -3.72 -16.00 -12.18
N VAL A 166 -3.50 -17.31 -12.05
CA VAL A 166 -4.48 -18.24 -11.45
C VAL A 166 -4.74 -17.87 -9.99
N PHE A 167 -3.68 -17.61 -9.22
CA PHE A 167 -3.78 -17.25 -7.80
C PHE A 167 -4.57 -15.94 -7.61
N LEU A 168 -4.14 -14.87 -8.29
CA LEU A 168 -4.78 -13.56 -8.22
C LEU A 168 -6.22 -13.57 -8.73
N GLY A 169 -6.52 -14.40 -9.74
CA GLY A 169 -7.86 -14.55 -10.29
C GLY A 169 -8.86 -15.14 -9.28
N ARG A 170 -8.40 -15.99 -8.36
CA ARG A 170 -9.23 -16.50 -7.24
C ARG A 170 -9.57 -15.38 -6.26
N LEU A 171 -8.60 -14.54 -5.90
CA LEU A 171 -8.83 -13.38 -5.01
C LEU A 171 -9.86 -12.40 -5.57
N ASN A 172 -9.90 -12.25 -6.90
CA ASN A 172 -10.84 -11.34 -7.56
C ASN A 172 -12.31 -11.81 -7.48
N LYS A 173 -12.58 -13.12 -7.35
CA LYS A 173 -13.94 -13.67 -7.35
C LYS A 173 -14.69 -13.47 -6.02
N GLU A 174 -13.98 -13.21 -4.94
CA GLU A 174 -14.57 -13.08 -3.60
C GLU A 174 -15.32 -11.75 -3.38
N PHE A 175 -15.15 -10.78 -4.27
CA PHE A 175 -15.83 -9.48 -4.22
C PHE A 175 -16.81 -9.33 -5.39
N ALA A 176 -18.11 -9.57 -5.13
CA ALA A 176 -19.17 -9.16 -6.06
C ALA A 176 -19.54 -7.69 -5.76
N PRO A 177 -19.29 -6.74 -6.68
CA PRO A 177 -19.56 -5.33 -6.40
C PRO A 177 -21.07 -5.08 -6.27
N GLY A 178 -21.46 -4.35 -5.22
CA GLY A 178 -22.83 -3.89 -5.02
C GLY A 178 -23.34 -2.96 -6.12
N SER A 179 -24.63 -2.61 -6.06
CA SER A 179 -25.22 -1.61 -6.96
C SER A 179 -24.56 -0.24 -6.75
N GLY A 180 -24.40 0.54 -7.84
CA GLY A 180 -23.88 1.92 -7.78
C GLY A 180 -22.35 2.08 -7.84
N MET A 181 -21.58 0.99 -7.90
CA MET A 181 -20.11 1.06 -8.02
C MET A 181 -19.66 1.57 -9.40
N PRO A 182 -18.60 2.41 -9.49
CA PRO A 182 -18.07 2.91 -10.76
C PRO A 182 -17.44 1.78 -11.57
N ASN A 183 -17.60 1.85 -12.89
CA ASN A 183 -17.09 0.84 -13.82
C ASN A 183 -15.67 1.20 -14.28
N LEU A 184 -14.78 0.22 -14.36
CA LEU A 184 -13.39 0.36 -14.80
C LEU A 184 -13.09 -0.68 -15.89
N ILE A 185 -12.51 -0.23 -16.99
CA ILE A 185 -11.87 -1.13 -17.97
C ILE A 185 -10.40 -1.25 -17.62
N VAL A 186 -9.86 -2.47 -17.66
CA VAL A 186 -8.44 -2.73 -17.44
C VAL A 186 -7.90 -3.63 -18.54
N CYS A 187 -6.82 -3.21 -19.20
CA CYS A 187 -6.21 -3.97 -20.30
C CYS A 187 -4.77 -3.49 -20.59
N THR A 188 -4.14 -4.05 -21.61
CA THR A 188 -2.95 -3.49 -22.23
C THR A 188 -3.24 -3.12 -23.69
N PRO A 189 -2.60 -2.07 -24.24
CA PRO A 189 -2.81 -1.67 -25.63
C PRO A 189 -2.05 -2.59 -26.61
N THR A 190 -2.31 -2.44 -27.91
CA THR A 190 -1.58 -3.13 -28.99
C THR A 190 -0.07 -3.07 -28.79
N GLY A 191 0.61 -4.20 -29.03
CA GLY A 191 2.06 -4.34 -28.84
C GLY A 191 2.47 -4.66 -27.41
N GLN A 192 1.57 -4.58 -26.42
CA GLN A 192 1.88 -4.83 -25.01
C GLN A 192 1.38 -6.21 -24.59
N ALA A 193 2.24 -7.23 -24.62
CA ALA A 193 1.85 -8.60 -24.25
C ALA A 193 1.83 -8.86 -22.73
N HIS A 194 2.63 -8.10 -21.95
CA HIS A 194 2.80 -8.33 -20.52
C HIS A 194 1.59 -7.84 -19.72
N GLU A 195 0.76 -8.79 -19.28
CA GLU A 195 -0.55 -8.50 -18.73
C GLU A 195 -0.60 -8.43 -17.18
N LEU A 196 0.45 -8.89 -16.50
CA LEU A 196 0.45 -9.04 -15.03
C LEU A 196 0.17 -7.71 -14.31
N GLY A 197 0.78 -6.61 -14.76
CA GLY A 197 0.54 -5.28 -14.20
C GLY A 197 -0.92 -4.83 -14.33
N ALA A 198 -1.52 -5.05 -15.51
CA ALA A 198 -2.95 -4.79 -15.72
C ALA A 198 -3.81 -5.65 -14.78
N PHE A 199 -3.46 -6.93 -14.64
CA PHE A 199 -4.20 -7.84 -13.77
C PHE A 199 -4.15 -7.41 -12.29
N MET A 200 -2.96 -7.02 -11.80
CA MET A 200 -2.78 -6.50 -10.44
C MET A 200 -3.62 -5.25 -10.18
N VAL A 201 -3.68 -4.32 -11.14
CA VAL A 201 -4.54 -3.13 -11.06
C VAL A 201 -6.01 -3.52 -10.99
N GLY A 202 -6.44 -4.50 -11.79
CA GLY A 202 -7.81 -5.00 -11.75
C GLY A 202 -8.18 -5.56 -10.37
N VAL A 203 -7.33 -6.41 -9.80
CA VAL A 203 -7.54 -6.99 -8.46
C VAL A 203 -7.57 -5.91 -7.37
N ALA A 204 -6.65 -4.94 -7.42
CA ALA A 204 -6.61 -3.83 -6.47
C ALA A 204 -7.85 -2.94 -6.57
N ALA A 205 -8.31 -2.64 -7.79
CA ALA A 205 -9.49 -1.81 -8.03
C ALA A 205 -10.78 -2.48 -7.55
N THR A 206 -10.95 -3.79 -7.76
CA THR A 206 -12.07 -4.56 -7.22
C THR A 206 -12.14 -4.43 -5.70
N HIS A 207 -11.00 -4.54 -4.99
CA HIS A 207 -10.95 -4.37 -3.53
C HIS A 207 -11.34 -2.96 -3.07
N LEU A 208 -11.05 -1.94 -3.89
CA LEU A 208 -11.43 -0.54 -3.65
C LEU A 208 -12.88 -0.24 -4.07
N GLY A 209 -13.64 -1.26 -4.50
CA GLY A 209 -15.06 -1.13 -4.82
C GLY A 209 -15.36 -0.77 -6.27
N TRP A 210 -14.42 -0.95 -7.20
CA TRP A 210 -14.71 -0.77 -8.62
C TRP A 210 -15.34 -2.03 -9.21
N ARG A 211 -16.26 -1.85 -10.17
CA ARG A 211 -16.69 -2.94 -11.06
C ARG A 211 -15.73 -3.01 -12.23
N VAL A 212 -14.84 -4.00 -12.19
CA VAL A 212 -13.76 -4.14 -13.18
C VAL A 212 -14.16 -5.08 -14.32
N ALA A 213 -14.01 -4.61 -15.55
CA ALA A 213 -13.98 -5.43 -16.75
C ALA A 213 -12.53 -5.52 -17.25
N TYR A 214 -11.92 -6.70 -17.06
CA TYR A 214 -10.58 -7.01 -17.55
C TYR A 214 -10.66 -7.56 -18.98
N LEU A 215 -10.06 -6.86 -19.94
CA LEU A 215 -10.14 -7.23 -21.37
C LEU A 215 -8.94 -8.07 -21.84
N GLY A 216 -7.92 -8.27 -21.01
CA GLY A 216 -6.69 -8.95 -21.40
C GLY A 216 -5.70 -8.04 -22.13
N PRO A 217 -4.67 -8.64 -22.76
CA PRO A 217 -3.59 -7.87 -23.37
C PRO A 217 -3.79 -7.56 -24.86
N GLY A 218 -3.06 -6.56 -25.36
CA GLY A 218 -2.80 -6.35 -26.78
C GLY A 218 -3.93 -5.69 -27.58
N LEU A 219 -4.87 -4.98 -26.94
CA LEU A 219 -6.08 -4.50 -27.59
C LEU A 219 -5.87 -3.19 -28.38
N PRO A 220 -6.43 -3.08 -29.60
CA PRO A 220 -6.46 -1.81 -30.34
C PRO A 220 -7.22 -0.72 -29.59
N ALA A 221 -6.76 0.53 -29.72
CA ALA A 221 -7.37 1.67 -29.04
C ALA A 221 -8.88 1.83 -29.35
N ALA A 222 -9.28 1.54 -30.59
CA ALA A 222 -10.69 1.57 -31.00
C ALA A 222 -11.55 0.54 -30.26
N GLU A 223 -11.05 -0.68 -30.06
CA GLU A 223 -11.72 -1.75 -29.31
C GLU A 223 -11.85 -1.39 -27.82
N ILE A 224 -10.78 -0.82 -27.24
CA ILE A 224 -10.79 -0.34 -25.85
C ILE A 224 -11.84 0.77 -25.68
N ALA A 225 -11.90 1.73 -26.60
CA ALA A 225 -12.89 2.81 -26.56
C ALA A 225 -14.32 2.27 -26.71
N GLY A 226 -14.54 1.34 -27.64
CA GLY A 226 -15.83 0.66 -27.82
C GLY A 226 -16.28 -0.06 -26.54
N ALA A 227 -15.39 -0.84 -25.93
CA ALA A 227 -15.64 -1.54 -24.68
C ALA A 227 -15.92 -0.59 -23.52
N ALA A 228 -15.19 0.53 -23.42
CA ALA A 228 -15.42 1.54 -22.40
C ALA A 228 -16.81 2.19 -22.50
N LEU A 229 -17.26 2.51 -23.71
CA LEU A 229 -18.60 3.02 -23.97
C LEU A 229 -19.68 1.99 -23.62
N GLN A 230 -19.51 0.75 -24.09
CA GLN A 230 -20.45 -0.35 -23.81
C GLN A 230 -20.55 -0.68 -22.32
N HIS A 231 -19.41 -0.71 -21.62
CA HIS A 231 -19.35 -0.96 -20.18
C HIS A 231 -19.76 0.26 -19.35
N ARG A 232 -19.98 1.43 -19.96
CA ARG A 232 -20.20 2.72 -19.26
C ARG A 232 -19.09 2.99 -18.24
N ALA A 233 -17.85 2.74 -18.66
CA ALA A 233 -16.68 2.87 -17.82
C ALA A 233 -16.48 4.34 -17.40
N THR A 234 -16.26 4.58 -16.12
CA THR A 234 -15.88 5.90 -15.58
C THR A 234 -14.39 6.17 -15.83
N ALA A 235 -13.59 5.11 -15.94
CA ALA A 235 -12.16 5.18 -16.20
C ALA A 235 -11.69 3.97 -17.02
N VAL A 236 -10.52 4.12 -17.63
CA VAL A 236 -9.76 3.06 -18.30
C VAL A 236 -8.36 3.03 -17.69
N ALA A 237 -7.91 1.87 -17.24
CA ALA A 237 -6.54 1.64 -16.81
C ALA A 237 -5.79 0.82 -17.87
N LEU A 238 -4.65 1.34 -18.32
CA LEU A 238 -3.78 0.71 -19.29
C LEU A 238 -2.46 0.34 -18.60
N SER A 239 -2.03 -0.92 -18.71
CA SER A 239 -0.68 -1.31 -18.36
C SER A 239 0.19 -1.30 -19.60
N ILE A 240 1.32 -0.60 -19.52
CA ILE A 240 2.29 -0.41 -20.60
C ILE A 240 3.64 -0.75 -19.99
N ILE A 241 4.31 -1.73 -20.57
CA ILE A 241 5.63 -2.20 -20.16
C ILE A 241 6.51 -2.06 -21.40
N TYR A 242 7.29 -0.99 -21.45
CA TYR A 242 8.29 -0.82 -22.51
C TYR A 242 9.43 -1.82 -22.29
N PRO A 243 9.84 -2.60 -23.28
CA PRO A 243 11.22 -3.10 -23.32
C PRO A 243 12.14 -1.91 -23.62
N GLU A 244 13.32 -1.86 -22.99
CA GLU A 244 14.42 -1.02 -23.50
C GLU A 244 14.91 -1.52 -24.88
N ASP A 245 14.57 -2.76 -25.26
CA ASP A 245 15.03 -3.46 -26.46
C ASP A 245 13.86 -3.91 -27.38
N ASP A 246 12.87 -3.05 -27.68
CA ASP A 246 11.84 -3.40 -28.68
C ASP A 246 12.40 -3.20 -30.10
N PRO A 247 12.60 -4.27 -30.89
CA PRO A 247 13.09 -4.17 -32.27
C PRO A 247 12.10 -3.47 -33.23
N ASN A 248 10.89 -3.14 -32.79
CA ASN A 248 9.89 -2.39 -33.55
C ASN A 248 9.80 -0.90 -33.19
N LEU A 249 10.64 -0.41 -32.25
CA LEU A 249 10.83 1.02 -32.06
C LEU A 249 11.87 1.50 -33.08
N PRO A 250 11.56 2.46 -33.97
CA PRO A 250 12.58 3.08 -34.80
C PRO A 250 13.62 3.72 -33.88
N GLY A 251 14.84 3.18 -33.91
CA GLY A 251 15.96 3.68 -33.12
C GLY A 251 16.23 5.16 -33.41
N GLU A 252 16.61 5.90 -32.37
CA GLU A 252 17.21 7.23 -32.53
C GLU A 252 18.54 7.14 -33.32
#